data_AF-A0A165F484-F1
#
_entry.id   AF-A0A165F484-F1
#
_cell.length_a   1.000
_cell.length_b   1.000
_cell.length_c   1.000
_cell.angle_alpha   90.00
_cell.angle_beta   90.00
_cell.angle_gamma   90.00
#
_symmetry.space_group_name_H-M   'P 1'
#
loop_
_entity.id
_entity.type
_entity.pdbx_description
1 polymer ?
#
loop_
_entity_poly.entity_id
_entity_poly.type
_entity_poly.pdbx_seq_one_letter_code
_entity_poly.pdbx_strand_id
1 'polypeptide(L)'
;VERRPASRAFRYPADSARPHSTSTASAYSFAQHPEYELGALVGFLAALASNSLPNTINPGSHIDPELVLGFDTRAGDDKVQAEVDTIVADTWTRNPVVIFSEVFAPASREAKSIIADYHLYPEPTVFEVDQRVDAEVLRPLLQRLTDAQKLPVVLVNGEAIRSLEELRAARDDGSLAKRISSSGATIDGALLRKKKK
;
A
#
# COMPACT_ATOMS: atom_id res chain seq x y z
N VAL A 1 -78.34 14.43 9.40
CA VAL A 1 -77.78 13.27 10.12
C VAL A 1 -78.08 12.02 9.28
N GLU A 2 -77.43 11.83 8.14
CA GLU A 2 -76.07 11.28 7.96
C GLU A 2 -76.01 9.78 8.24
N ARG A 3 -75.93 8.95 7.18
CA ARG A 3 -75.16 7.70 7.11
C ARG A 3 -74.73 7.43 5.65
N ARG A 4 -73.43 7.57 5.38
CA ARG A 4 -72.77 7.15 4.12
C ARG A 4 -72.45 5.64 4.19
N PRO A 5 -72.56 4.86 3.10
CA PRO A 5 -72.01 3.52 3.04
C PRO A 5 -70.51 3.53 2.70
N ALA A 6 -69.77 2.60 3.29
CA ALA A 6 -68.32 2.48 3.28
C ALA A 6 -67.74 2.14 1.90
N SER A 7 -66.58 2.74 1.62
CA SER A 7 -65.73 2.56 0.45
C SER A 7 -65.18 1.13 0.33
N ARG A 8 -65.43 0.50 -0.81
CA ARG A 8 -64.86 -0.78 -1.26
C ARG A 8 -63.39 -0.57 -1.63
N ALA A 9 -62.48 -1.09 -0.80
CA ALA A 9 -61.04 -1.05 -1.04
C ALA A 9 -60.68 -1.88 -2.28
N PHE A 10 -60.09 -1.23 -3.29
CA PHE A 10 -59.41 -1.89 -4.40
C PHE A 10 -58.13 -2.54 -3.87
N ARG A 11 -58.04 -3.88 -3.94
CA ARG A 11 -56.78 -4.61 -3.76
C ARG A 11 -55.99 -4.53 -5.05
N TYR A 12 -54.80 -3.93 -5.00
CA TYR A 12 -53.78 -4.13 -6.03
C TYR A 12 -53.26 -5.58 -5.93
N PRO A 13 -53.07 -6.29 -7.06
CA PRO A 13 -52.36 -7.56 -7.04
C PRO A 13 -50.91 -7.31 -6.63
N ALA A 14 -50.39 -8.16 -5.74
CA ALA A 14 -49.01 -8.14 -5.30
C ALA A 14 -48.09 -8.27 -6.52
N ASP A 15 -47.31 -7.23 -6.76
CA ASP A 15 -46.28 -7.22 -7.78
C ASP A 15 -45.28 -8.34 -7.46
N SER A 16 -45.20 -9.31 -8.37
CA SER A 16 -44.30 -10.44 -8.30
C SER A 16 -42.86 -9.92 -8.27
N ALA A 17 -42.27 -9.92 -7.08
CA ALA A 17 -40.86 -9.65 -6.87
C ALA A 17 -40.04 -10.58 -7.77
N ARG A 18 -39.54 -10.03 -8.88
CA ARG A 18 -38.51 -10.67 -9.69
C ARG A 18 -37.29 -10.85 -8.80
N PRO A 19 -36.76 -12.07 -8.61
CA PRO A 19 -35.48 -12.21 -7.94
C PRO A 19 -34.45 -11.47 -8.80
N HIS A 20 -33.97 -10.34 -8.30
CA HIS A 20 -32.73 -9.77 -8.80
C HIS A 20 -31.69 -10.84 -8.51
N SER A 21 -31.20 -11.50 -9.56
CA SER A 21 -29.97 -12.26 -9.49
C SER A 21 -28.88 -11.23 -9.17
N THR A 22 -28.65 -11.01 -7.88
CA THR A 22 -27.41 -10.39 -7.40
C THR A 22 -26.31 -11.36 -7.79
N SER A 23 -25.69 -11.06 -8.93
CA SER A 23 -24.37 -11.59 -9.27
C SER A 23 -23.46 -11.24 -8.10
N THR A 24 -23.23 -12.20 -7.21
CA THR A 24 -22.26 -12.10 -6.11
C THR A 24 -20.87 -12.16 -6.73
N ALA A 25 -20.44 -11.07 -7.38
CA ALA A 25 -19.02 -10.91 -7.66
C ALA A 25 -18.33 -10.88 -6.29
N SER A 26 -17.42 -11.82 -6.06
CA SER A 26 -16.59 -11.82 -4.86
C SER A 26 -15.76 -10.54 -4.85
N ALA A 27 -15.73 -9.83 -3.72
CA ALA A 27 -14.80 -8.72 -3.58
C ALA A 27 -13.36 -9.24 -3.73
N TYR A 28 -12.50 -8.45 -4.37
CA TYR A 28 -11.07 -8.75 -4.43
C TYR A 28 -10.48 -8.97 -3.04
N SER A 29 -9.51 -9.87 -2.93
CA SER A 29 -8.87 -10.19 -1.66
C SER A 29 -7.38 -10.43 -1.83
N PHE A 30 -6.57 -9.76 -1.01
CA PHE A 30 -5.13 -10.04 -0.93
C PHE A 30 -4.80 -11.46 -0.47
N ALA A 31 -5.76 -12.23 0.06
CA ALA A 31 -5.52 -13.65 0.34
C ALA A 31 -5.26 -14.47 -0.94
N GLN A 32 -5.80 -14.03 -2.08
CA GLN A 32 -5.59 -14.66 -3.38
C GLN A 32 -4.31 -14.14 -4.06
N HIS A 33 -3.94 -12.89 -3.76
CA HIS A 33 -2.78 -12.21 -4.31
C HIS A 33 -1.99 -11.43 -3.24
N PRO A 34 -1.31 -12.14 -2.32
CA PRO A 34 -0.61 -11.52 -1.19
C PRO A 34 0.55 -10.60 -1.63
N GLU A 35 1.09 -10.81 -2.83
CA GLU A 35 2.17 -10.02 -3.41
C GLU A 35 1.83 -8.53 -3.61
N TYR A 36 0.55 -8.20 -3.81
CA TYR A 36 0.11 -6.82 -4.03
C TYR A 36 -0.14 -6.05 -2.72
N GLU A 37 -0.26 -6.73 -1.59
CA GLU A 37 -0.66 -6.11 -0.32
C GLU A 37 0.36 -5.05 0.12
N LEU A 38 1.66 -5.36 0.06
CA LEU A 38 2.72 -4.43 0.43
C LEU A 38 2.75 -3.21 -0.50
N GLY A 39 2.58 -3.42 -1.80
CA GLY A 39 2.52 -2.34 -2.77
C GLY A 39 1.32 -1.44 -2.56
N ALA A 40 0.14 -1.99 -2.31
CA ALA A 40 -1.06 -1.24 -2.01
C ALA A 40 -0.90 -0.43 -0.71
N LEU A 41 -0.33 -1.03 0.34
CA LEU A 41 -0.02 -0.33 1.59
C LEU A 41 0.94 0.85 1.35
N VAL A 42 2.05 0.63 0.64
CA VAL A 42 3.01 1.70 0.32
C VAL A 42 2.35 2.81 -0.51
N GLY A 43 1.52 2.43 -1.49
CA GLY A 43 0.79 3.38 -2.33
C GLY A 43 -0.16 4.24 -1.50
N PHE A 44 -0.92 3.63 -0.60
CA PHE A 44 -1.77 4.33 0.35
C PHE A 44 -0.97 5.29 1.23
N LEU A 45 0.11 4.84 1.85
CA LEU A 45 0.94 5.67 2.73
C LEU A 45 1.61 6.84 1.98
N ALA A 46 2.04 6.61 0.74
CA ALA A 46 2.71 7.61 -0.09
C ALA A 46 1.74 8.61 -0.74
N ALA A 47 0.47 8.25 -0.92
CA ALA A 47 -0.51 9.07 -1.63
C ALA A 47 -0.78 10.41 -0.92
N LEU A 48 -0.90 10.40 0.42
CA LEU A 48 -1.10 11.61 1.23
C LEU A 48 -0.37 11.48 2.56
N ALA A 49 0.31 12.55 3.00
CA ALA A 49 1.01 12.57 4.29
C ALA A 49 0.08 12.37 5.49
N SER A 50 -1.22 12.67 5.34
CA SER A 50 -2.25 12.47 6.37
C SER A 50 -2.82 11.06 6.41
N ASN A 51 -2.46 10.19 5.47
CA ASN A 51 -2.99 8.82 5.44
C ASN A 51 -2.47 8.04 6.64
N SER A 52 -3.40 7.42 7.36
CA SER A 52 -3.13 6.59 8.53
C SER A 52 -4.08 5.40 8.55
N LEU A 53 -3.57 4.25 8.93
CA LEU A 53 -4.37 3.05 9.13
C LEU A 53 -5.25 3.19 10.39
N PRO A 54 -6.54 2.81 10.32
CA PRO A 54 -7.37 2.68 11.51
C PRO A 54 -6.78 1.70 12.52
N ASN A 55 -6.85 2.05 13.81
CA ASN A 55 -6.37 1.18 14.91
C ASN A 55 -7.20 -0.11 15.08
N THR A 56 -8.28 -0.26 14.32
CA THR A 56 -9.16 -1.45 14.29
C THR A 56 -8.64 -2.57 13.39
N ILE A 57 -7.62 -2.31 12.57
CA ILE A 57 -7.03 -3.34 11.70
C ILE A 57 -6.31 -4.39 12.56
N ASN A 58 -6.51 -5.67 12.23
CA ASN A 58 -5.72 -6.77 12.77
C ASN A 58 -4.44 -6.95 11.95
N PRO A 59 -3.24 -6.70 12.51
CA PRO A 59 -1.98 -6.86 11.78
C PRO A 59 -1.67 -8.29 11.33
N GLY A 60 -2.26 -9.29 11.98
CA GLY A 60 -2.09 -10.71 11.64
C GLY A 60 -2.91 -11.17 10.42
N SER A 61 -3.79 -10.32 9.90
CA SER A 61 -4.65 -10.61 8.75
C SER A 61 -4.30 -9.68 7.57
N HIS A 62 -4.75 -10.06 6.37
CA HIS A 62 -4.70 -9.19 5.21
C HIS A 62 -5.51 -7.91 5.45
N ILE A 63 -5.00 -6.77 4.99
CA ILE A 63 -5.68 -5.48 5.03
C ILE A 63 -6.91 -5.53 4.10
N ASP A 64 -7.96 -4.79 4.43
CA ASP A 64 -9.09 -4.59 3.53
C ASP A 64 -8.63 -3.87 2.25
N PRO A 65 -8.76 -4.48 1.05
CA PRO A 65 -8.35 -3.84 -0.19
C PRO A 65 -9.01 -2.48 -0.45
N GLU A 66 -10.27 -2.27 -0.06
CA GLU A 66 -10.94 -0.98 -0.27
C GLU A 66 -10.27 0.15 0.50
N LEU A 67 -9.70 -0.15 1.68
CA LEU A 67 -9.01 0.83 2.52
C LEU A 67 -7.76 1.38 1.86
N VAL A 68 -6.97 0.52 1.22
CA VAL A 68 -5.64 0.87 0.68
C VAL A 68 -5.66 1.19 -0.81
N LEU A 69 -6.61 0.64 -1.56
CA LEU A 69 -6.74 0.89 -3.00
C LEU A 69 -7.64 2.10 -3.31
N GLY A 70 -8.62 2.42 -2.46
CA GLY A 70 -9.46 3.61 -2.61
C GLY A 70 -10.53 3.52 -3.70
N PHE A 71 -10.85 2.33 -4.21
CA PHE A 71 -11.92 2.09 -5.18
C PHE A 71 -12.78 0.87 -4.80
N ASP A 72 -13.96 0.72 -5.42
CA ASP A 72 -14.86 -0.40 -5.18
C ASP A 72 -14.31 -1.69 -5.80
N THR A 73 -13.93 -2.62 -4.93
CA THR A 73 -13.30 -3.89 -5.31
C THR A 73 -14.29 -5.00 -5.67
N ARG A 74 -15.59 -4.67 -5.75
CA ARG A 74 -16.67 -5.61 -6.12
C ARG A 74 -17.03 -5.59 -7.61
N ALA A 75 -16.34 -4.79 -8.42
CA ALA A 75 -16.43 -4.90 -9.88
C ALA A 75 -15.82 -6.26 -10.32
N GLY A 76 -16.34 -6.91 -11.36
CA GLY A 76 -15.97 -8.28 -11.71
C GLY A 76 -14.45 -8.55 -11.78
N ASP A 77 -14.06 -9.73 -11.27
CA ASP A 77 -12.70 -10.14 -10.89
C ASP A 77 -11.58 -9.72 -11.85
N ASP A 78 -11.72 -9.99 -13.17
CA ASP A 78 -10.67 -9.72 -14.17
C ASP A 78 -10.32 -8.23 -14.31
N LYS A 79 -11.32 -7.34 -14.17
CA LYS A 79 -11.09 -5.90 -14.31
C LYS A 79 -10.42 -5.33 -13.07
N VAL A 80 -10.82 -5.81 -11.90
CA VAL A 80 -10.24 -5.36 -10.63
C VAL A 80 -8.78 -5.79 -10.53
N GLN A 81 -8.45 -7.02 -10.94
CA GLN A 81 -7.05 -7.46 -10.93
C GLN A 81 -6.15 -6.55 -11.78
N ALA A 82 -6.55 -6.25 -13.01
CA ALA A 82 -5.76 -5.38 -13.89
C ALA A 82 -5.60 -3.95 -13.34
N GLU A 83 -6.60 -3.46 -12.61
CA GLU A 83 -6.54 -2.16 -11.93
C GLU A 83 -5.58 -2.19 -10.74
N VAL A 84 -5.63 -3.26 -9.92
CA VAL A 84 -4.67 -3.47 -8.83
C VAL A 84 -3.24 -3.54 -9.35
N ASP A 85 -3.00 -4.32 -10.41
CA ASP A 85 -1.69 -4.43 -11.06
C ASP A 85 -1.16 -3.04 -11.46
N THR A 86 -2.02 -2.22 -12.06
CA THR A 86 -1.69 -0.87 -12.50
C THR A 86 -1.34 0.03 -11.32
N ILE A 87 -2.14 0.01 -10.25
CA ILE A 87 -1.92 0.84 -9.05
C ILE A 87 -0.62 0.46 -8.33
N VAL A 88 -0.36 -0.84 -8.19
CA VAL A 88 0.85 -1.32 -7.52
C VAL A 88 2.09 -1.04 -8.38
N ALA A 89 2.03 -1.25 -9.70
CA ALA A 89 3.12 -0.91 -10.61
C ALA A 89 3.44 0.60 -10.59
N ASP A 90 2.41 1.46 -10.59
CA ASP A 90 2.57 2.92 -10.48
C ASP A 90 3.14 3.32 -9.10
N THR A 91 2.78 2.60 -8.04
CA THR A 91 3.35 2.80 -6.71
C THR A 91 4.86 2.58 -6.72
N TRP A 92 5.34 1.47 -7.27
CA TRP A 92 6.78 1.17 -7.33
C TRP A 92 7.53 2.06 -8.33
N THR A 93 6.88 2.47 -9.42
CA THR A 93 7.46 3.43 -10.37
C THR A 93 7.68 4.80 -9.70
N ARG A 94 6.73 5.27 -8.89
CA ARG A 94 6.84 6.55 -8.17
C ARG A 94 7.73 6.48 -6.94
N ASN A 95 7.79 5.31 -6.30
CA ASN A 95 8.54 5.07 -5.06
C ASN A 95 9.49 3.88 -5.25
N PRO A 96 10.51 3.99 -6.12
CA PRO A 96 11.39 2.87 -6.45
C PRO A 96 12.27 2.45 -5.28
N VAL A 97 12.52 3.36 -4.33
CA VAL A 97 13.19 3.07 -3.05
C VAL A 97 12.36 3.66 -1.92
N VAL A 98 11.98 2.81 -0.97
CA VAL A 98 11.20 3.17 0.23
C VAL A 98 11.96 2.78 1.47
N ILE A 99 11.96 3.62 2.49
CA ILE A 99 12.62 3.36 3.78
C ILE A 99 11.59 3.50 4.89
N PHE A 100 11.31 2.40 5.59
CA PHE A 100 10.61 2.45 6.87
C PHE A 100 11.67 2.56 7.97
N SER A 101 11.61 3.62 8.75
CA SER A 101 12.62 3.97 9.75
C SER A 101 12.03 4.39 11.08
N GLU A 102 12.92 4.54 12.06
CA GLU A 102 12.64 5.18 13.35
C GLU A 102 13.61 6.33 13.58
N VAL A 103 13.13 7.50 14.00
CA VAL A 103 13.92 8.73 14.06
C VAL A 103 15.10 8.63 15.03
N PHE A 104 14.89 7.99 16.17
CA PHE A 104 15.88 7.90 17.23
C PHE A 104 16.81 6.68 17.12
N ALA A 105 16.49 5.72 16.25
CA ALA A 105 17.29 4.50 16.12
C ALA A 105 18.59 4.76 15.32
N PRO A 106 19.78 4.42 15.87
CA PRO A 106 21.04 4.57 15.14
C PRO A 106 21.06 3.80 13.82
N ALA A 107 20.52 2.57 13.80
CA ALA A 107 20.44 1.75 12.60
C ALA A 107 19.65 2.43 11.47
N SER A 108 18.55 3.09 11.82
CA SER A 108 17.72 3.85 10.88
C SER A 108 18.45 5.05 10.29
N ARG A 109 19.25 5.76 11.09
CA ARG A 109 20.08 6.89 10.60
C ARG A 109 21.13 6.40 9.62
N GLU A 110 21.76 5.27 9.92
CA GLU A 110 22.76 4.69 9.05
C GLU A 110 22.16 4.17 7.74
N ALA A 111 21.03 3.45 7.78
CA ALA A 111 20.34 3.01 6.57
C ALA A 111 19.98 4.18 5.65
N LYS A 112 19.43 5.27 6.22
CA LYS A 112 19.18 6.51 5.47
C LYS A 112 20.44 7.12 4.89
N SER A 113 21.55 7.13 5.63
CA SER A 113 22.85 7.61 5.13
C SER A 113 23.37 6.76 3.97
N ILE A 114 23.32 5.43 4.07
CA ILE A 114 23.75 4.53 3.00
C ILE A 114 22.98 4.81 1.71
N ILE A 115 21.65 4.95 1.79
CA ILE A 115 20.83 5.23 0.61
C ILE A 115 21.07 6.66 0.08
N ALA A 116 21.29 7.64 0.96
CA ALA A 116 21.55 9.02 0.57
C ALA A 116 22.86 9.17 -0.24
N ASP A 117 23.87 8.33 0.03
CA ASP A 117 25.14 8.30 -0.72
C ASP A 117 24.96 8.01 -2.21
N TYR A 118 23.84 7.40 -2.63
CA TYR A 118 23.55 7.12 -4.04
C TYR A 118 22.88 8.28 -4.79
N HIS A 119 22.51 9.36 -4.10
CA HIS A 119 21.94 10.57 -4.72
C HIS A 119 20.81 10.31 -5.73
N LEU A 120 19.88 9.44 -5.34
CA LEU A 120 18.85 8.87 -6.21
C LEU A 120 17.89 9.92 -6.78
N TYR A 121 17.42 9.66 -7.99
CA TYR A 121 16.23 10.30 -8.56
C TYR A 121 15.25 9.25 -9.10
N PRO A 122 13.97 9.25 -8.70
CA PRO A 122 13.37 10.09 -7.66
C PRO A 122 14.03 9.90 -6.28
N GLU A 123 13.83 10.87 -5.39
CA GLU A 123 14.35 10.77 -4.02
C GLU A 123 13.68 9.60 -3.27
N PRO A 124 14.36 8.94 -2.33
CA PRO A 124 13.78 7.85 -1.55
C PRO A 124 12.57 8.32 -0.74
N THR A 125 11.51 7.53 -0.73
CA THR A 125 10.34 7.78 0.12
C THR A 125 10.60 7.25 1.53
N VAL A 126 10.58 8.13 2.52
CA VAL A 126 10.90 7.78 3.91
C VAL A 126 9.67 7.88 4.81
N PHE A 127 9.38 6.82 5.54
CA PHE A 127 8.33 6.76 6.54
C PHE A 127 8.94 6.58 7.93
N GLU A 128 8.87 7.62 8.75
CA GLU A 128 9.27 7.59 10.16
C GLU A 128 8.15 6.96 10.99
N VAL A 129 8.20 5.63 11.14
CA VAL A 129 7.11 4.81 11.70
C VAL A 129 6.82 5.20 13.15
N ASP A 130 7.82 5.59 13.93
CA ASP A 130 7.68 6.02 15.32
C ASP A 130 6.94 7.37 15.49
N GLN A 131 6.86 8.18 14.43
CA GLN A 131 6.17 9.47 14.47
C GLN A 131 4.73 9.41 13.97
N ARG A 132 4.28 8.25 13.48
CA ARG A 132 2.94 8.09 12.92
C ARG A 132 1.91 7.74 13.99
N VAL A 133 0.68 8.18 13.77
CA VAL A 133 -0.46 7.89 14.65
C VAL A 133 -0.88 6.41 14.62
N ASP A 134 -0.58 5.72 13.52
CA ASP A 134 -0.91 4.31 13.27
C ASP A 134 0.27 3.36 13.53
N ALA A 135 1.31 3.83 14.23
CA ALA A 135 2.55 3.08 14.46
C ALA A 135 2.32 1.70 15.09
N GLU A 136 1.37 1.59 16.03
CA GLU A 136 1.05 0.34 16.74
C GLU A 136 0.53 -0.76 15.80
N VAL A 137 -0.17 -0.37 14.72
CA VAL A 137 -0.69 -1.29 13.71
C VAL A 137 0.29 -1.47 12.55
N LEU A 138 0.93 -0.39 12.12
CA LEU A 138 1.84 -0.40 10.97
C LEU A 138 3.08 -1.27 11.23
N ARG A 139 3.66 -1.22 12.44
CA ARG A 139 4.84 -2.02 12.80
C ARG A 139 4.63 -3.53 12.59
N PRO A 140 3.65 -4.17 13.24
CA PRO A 140 3.41 -5.61 13.05
C PRO A 140 2.96 -5.95 11.62
N LEU A 141 2.26 -5.05 10.92
CA LEU A 141 1.96 -5.24 9.50
C LEU A 141 3.23 -5.31 8.66
N LEU A 142 4.17 -4.37 8.85
CA LEU A 142 5.45 -4.38 8.14
C LEU A 142 6.25 -5.64 8.45
N GLN A 143 6.26 -6.09 9.71
CA GLN A 143 6.94 -7.33 10.09
C GLN A 143 6.35 -8.54 9.35
N ARG A 144 5.01 -8.63 9.24
CA ARG A 144 4.34 -9.70 8.48
C ARG A 144 4.62 -9.61 6.98
N LEU A 145 4.55 -8.41 6.40
CA LEU A 145 4.63 -8.22 4.95
C LEU A 145 6.05 -8.30 4.40
N THR A 146 7.06 -8.03 5.23
CA THR A 146 8.46 -7.98 4.80
C THR A 146 9.32 -9.09 5.40
N ASP A 147 8.76 -9.88 6.33
CA ASP A 147 9.48 -10.83 7.20
C ASP A 147 10.62 -10.21 8.02
N ALA A 148 10.70 -8.87 8.07
CA ALA A 148 11.71 -8.19 8.85
C ALA A 148 11.33 -8.20 10.33
N GLN A 149 12.28 -8.53 11.20
CA GLN A 149 12.01 -8.54 12.64
C GLN A 149 11.96 -7.13 13.24
N LYS A 150 12.71 -6.19 12.66
CA LYS A 150 12.93 -4.84 13.19
C LYS A 150 13.08 -3.83 12.07
N LEU A 151 12.82 -2.57 12.39
CA LEU A 151 13.21 -1.43 11.55
C LEU A 151 14.71 -1.14 11.72
N PRO A 152 15.39 -0.56 10.72
CA PRO A 152 14.84 -0.12 9.43
C PRO A 152 14.59 -1.26 8.45
N VAL A 153 13.62 -1.06 7.55
CA VAL A 153 13.40 -1.90 6.37
C VAL A 153 13.51 -1.02 5.14
N VAL A 154 14.34 -1.44 4.18
CA VAL A 154 14.49 -0.74 2.90
C VAL A 154 13.85 -1.58 1.82
N LEU A 155 12.92 -1.02 1.06
CA LEU A 155 12.33 -1.65 -0.11
C LEU A 155 12.97 -1.09 -1.37
N VAL A 156 13.37 -1.96 -2.29
CA VAL A 156 13.82 -1.58 -3.64
C VAL A 156 12.93 -2.32 -4.63
N ASN A 157 12.10 -1.57 -5.37
CA ASN A 157 11.07 -2.14 -6.25
C ASN A 157 10.16 -3.19 -5.57
N GLY A 158 9.75 -2.94 -4.33
CA GLY A 158 8.94 -3.88 -3.54
C GLY A 158 9.70 -5.02 -2.87
N GLU A 159 10.97 -5.24 -3.20
CA GLU A 159 11.78 -6.25 -2.51
C GLU A 159 12.41 -5.70 -1.23
N ALA A 160 12.20 -6.38 -0.11
CA ALA A 160 12.70 -5.97 1.20
C ALA A 160 14.16 -6.36 1.44
N ILE A 161 14.96 -5.39 1.86
CA ILE A 161 16.21 -5.53 2.60
C ILE A 161 15.84 -5.40 4.08
N ARG A 162 15.96 -6.49 4.82
CA ARG A 162 15.29 -6.69 6.11
C ARG A 162 16.12 -6.26 7.31
N SER A 163 17.40 -5.96 7.10
CA SER A 163 18.31 -5.57 8.16
C SER A 163 19.39 -4.62 7.66
N LEU A 164 20.01 -3.90 8.60
CA LEU A 164 21.17 -3.06 8.30
C LEU A 164 22.39 -3.88 7.84
N GLU A 165 22.55 -5.09 8.36
CA GLU A 165 23.63 -6.00 7.94
C GLU A 165 23.47 -6.41 6.48
N GLU A 166 22.26 -6.81 6.08
CA GLU A 166 21.92 -7.12 4.69
C GLU A 166 22.13 -5.89 3.78
N LEU A 167 21.74 -4.70 4.25
CA LEU A 167 21.95 -3.45 3.51
C LEU A 167 23.45 -3.13 3.31
N ARG A 168 24.27 -3.31 4.34
CA ARG A 168 25.72 -3.11 4.26
C ARG A 168 26.35 -4.13 3.31
N ALA A 169 26.00 -5.40 3.43
CA ALA A 169 26.49 -6.44 2.53
C ALA A 169 26.14 -6.12 1.07
N ALA A 170 24.90 -5.72 0.80
CA ALA A 170 24.45 -5.34 -0.53
C ALA A 170 25.13 -4.07 -1.07
N ARG A 171 25.47 -3.11 -0.19
CA ARG A 171 26.30 -1.95 -0.55
C ARG A 171 27.70 -2.39 -0.95
N ASP A 172 28.34 -3.20 -0.11
CA ASP A 172 29.74 -3.58 -0.22
C ASP A 172 30.00 -4.51 -1.43
N ASP A 173 29.06 -5.41 -1.73
CA ASP A 173 29.14 -6.30 -2.91
C ASP A 173 28.62 -5.65 -4.22
N GLY A 174 28.11 -4.41 -4.12
CA GLY A 174 27.58 -3.63 -5.25
C GLY A 174 26.22 -4.12 -5.78
N SER A 175 25.59 -5.12 -5.17
CA SER A 175 24.26 -5.60 -5.55
C SER A 175 23.17 -4.56 -5.30
N LEU A 176 23.32 -3.70 -4.28
CA LEU A 176 22.41 -2.60 -4.00
C LEU A 176 22.31 -1.63 -5.19
N ALA A 177 23.44 -1.23 -5.76
CA ALA A 177 23.48 -0.34 -6.92
C ALA A 177 22.77 -0.96 -8.14
N LYS A 178 22.94 -2.28 -8.34
CA LYS A 178 22.28 -3.03 -9.42
C LYS A 178 20.77 -3.07 -9.21
N ARG A 179 20.30 -3.39 -7.99
CA ARG A 179 18.88 -3.43 -7.65
C ARG A 179 18.21 -2.07 -7.85
N ILE A 180 18.85 -0.99 -7.40
CA ILE A 180 18.38 0.39 -7.59
C ILE A 180 18.30 0.75 -9.08
N SER A 181 19.32 0.40 -9.86
CA SER A 181 19.32 0.71 -11.30
C SER A 181 18.20 -0.03 -12.05
N SER A 182 17.89 -1.25 -11.61
CA SER A 182 16.78 -2.05 -12.15
C SER A 182 15.39 -1.60 -11.69
N SER A 183 15.28 -0.85 -10.59
CA SER A 183 14.00 -0.36 -10.07
C SER A 183 13.44 0.87 -10.79
N GLY A 184 14.21 1.42 -11.74
CA GLY A 184 13.87 2.66 -12.44
C GLY A 184 14.40 3.93 -11.74
N ALA A 185 15.06 3.80 -10.58
CA ALA A 185 15.77 4.91 -9.96
C ALA A 185 17.11 5.17 -10.65
N THR A 186 17.45 6.45 -10.81
CA THR A 186 18.74 6.90 -11.37
C THR A 186 19.70 7.29 -10.25
N ILE A 187 20.81 6.57 -10.13
CA ILE A 187 21.92 6.92 -9.24
C ILE A 187 22.56 8.24 -9.73
N ASP A 188 22.91 9.13 -8.80
CA ASP A 188 23.38 10.51 -9.06
C ASP A 188 22.40 11.40 -9.83
N GLY A 189 21.16 10.93 -10.07
CA GLY A 189 20.15 11.68 -10.80
C GLY A 189 19.81 13.02 -10.14
N ALA A 190 19.83 13.08 -8.80
CA ALA A 190 19.57 14.31 -8.06
C ALA A 190 20.65 15.38 -8.31
N LEU A 191 21.92 14.97 -8.43
CA LEU A 191 23.04 15.87 -8.73
C LEU A 191 22.94 16.42 -10.16
N LEU A 192 22.56 15.57 -11.11
CA LEU A 192 22.41 15.96 -12.51
C LEU A 192 21.27 16.97 -12.72
N ARG A 193 20.17 16.84 -11.98
CA ARG A 193 19.07 17.82 -12.04
C ARG A 193 19.44 19.17 -11.42
N LYS A 194 20.23 19.19 -10.33
CA LYS A 194 20.69 20.44 -9.70
C LYS A 194 21.60 21.27 -10.62
N LYS A 195 22.41 20.63 -11.47
CA LYS A 195 23.27 21.33 -12.46
C LYS A 195 22.52 21.95 -13.64
N LYS A 196 21.27 21.55 -13.88
CA LYS A 196 20.44 22.05 -15.00
C LYS A 196 19.54 23.23 -14.63
N LYS A 197 19.46 23.60 -13.35
CA LYS A 197 18.78 24.80 -12.86
C LYS A 197 19.81 25.90 -12.62
#